data_AF-A0A6G0RZQ7-F1
#
_entry.id   AF-A0A6G0RZQ7-F1
#
_cell.length_a   1.000
_cell.length_b   1.000
_cell.length_c   1.000
_cell.angle_alpha   90.00
_cell.angle_beta   90.00
_cell.angle_gamma   90.00
#
_symmetry.space_group_name_H-M   'P 1'
#
loop_
_entity.id
_entity.type
_entity.pdbx_description
1 polymer ?
#
loop_
_entity_poly.entity_id
_entity_poly.type
_entity_poly.pdbx_seq_one_letter_code
_entity_poly.pdbx_strand_id
1 'polypeptide(L)'
;MINGEDTSWDRALAPAQLAINTRISRRHGSSPFAAMFGRQCNEFADYSDTKEFPKAKWPARAHSIFLPAISKRALETEQRDAERHDNHHRMSVGSITPGMNVMAVNQTRGSKAEPRDEGPFKVIRVNAGGAYVLQGQTGSLLGRNYALSQLKPVPAPQYDDLPRSLVVKSILNHRGEPNARQYLVHWAGFPDEADSWEPPSQFDDVEVIRRYWKNRSASRSVGITVAHSRTTTRSDYRNRTTGTTLITRQIAQAAEHLAPNASVTLLSLGDNVAQ
;
A
#
# COMPACT_ATOMS: atom_id res chain seq x y z
N MET A 1 10.22 29.10 30.15
CA MET A 1 10.75 30.39 29.68
C MET A 1 10.38 31.43 30.73
N ILE A 2 11.34 31.86 31.53
CA ILE A 2 11.16 33.03 32.40
C ILE A 2 11.73 34.19 31.57
N ASN A 3 10.91 35.16 31.20
CA ASN A 3 11.34 36.38 30.50
C ASN A 3 11.99 36.21 29.11
N GLY A 4 11.67 35.16 28.35
CA GLY A 4 12.12 35.00 26.95
C GLY A 4 13.58 34.57 26.76
N GLU A 5 14.26 34.14 27.82
CA GLU A 5 15.59 33.53 27.73
C GLU A 5 15.47 32.01 27.49
N ASP A 6 15.92 31.56 26.32
CA ASP A 6 15.90 30.14 25.89
C ASP A 6 17.19 29.40 26.25
N THR A 7 18.23 30.12 26.67
CA THR A 7 19.58 29.59 26.86
C THR A 7 19.77 28.90 28.22
N SER A 8 18.99 29.26 29.24
CA SER A 8 19.17 28.79 30.62
C SER A 8 18.24 27.63 31.01
N TRP A 9 17.90 26.74 30.09
CA TRP A 9 17.02 25.58 30.36
C TRP A 9 17.68 24.58 31.34
N ASP A 10 19.01 24.56 31.38
CA ASP A 10 19.85 23.76 32.27
C ASP A 10 19.52 24.02 33.75
N ARG A 11 19.31 25.29 34.12
CA ARG A 11 18.91 25.69 35.49
C ARG A 11 17.54 25.16 35.87
N ALA A 12 16.64 25.00 34.90
CA ALA A 12 15.31 24.46 35.10
C ALA A 12 15.28 22.93 35.12
N LEU A 13 16.38 22.25 34.74
CA LEU A 13 16.42 20.79 34.64
C LEU A 13 16.23 20.10 36.00
N ALA A 14 17.00 20.51 37.01
CA ALA A 14 16.90 19.94 38.36
C ALA A 14 15.51 20.09 39.00
N PRO A 15 14.89 21.29 39.03
CA PRO A 15 13.53 21.43 39.55
C PRO A 15 12.49 20.70 38.69
N ALA A 16 12.65 20.65 37.35
CA ALA A 16 11.76 19.89 36.48
C ALA A 16 11.83 18.38 36.75
N GLN A 17 13.04 17.82 36.91
CA GLN A 17 13.25 16.42 37.26
C GLN A 17 12.60 16.08 38.60
N LEU A 18 12.77 16.95 39.60
CA LEU A 18 12.13 16.78 40.90
C LEU A 18 10.59 16.80 40.77
N ALA A 19 10.04 17.77 40.04
CA ALA A 19 8.60 17.88 39.81
C ALA A 19 8.01 16.65 39.10
N ILE A 20 8.72 16.08 38.13
CA ILE A 20 8.31 14.84 37.45
C ILE A 20 8.35 13.66 38.42
N ASN A 21 9.39 13.56 39.25
CA ASN A 21 9.55 12.47 40.21
C ASN A 21 8.56 12.51 41.38
N THR A 22 8.05 13.68 41.75
CA THR A 22 7.05 13.84 42.81
C THR A 22 5.61 13.77 42.30
N ARG A 23 5.38 13.95 40.99
CA ARG A 23 4.04 13.88 40.39
C ARG A 23 3.45 12.47 40.48
N ILE A 24 2.23 12.39 41.00
CA ILE A 24 1.46 11.15 41.06
C ILE A 24 0.97 10.79 39.65
N SER A 25 1.33 9.58 39.18
CA SER A 25 0.88 9.08 37.88
C SER A 25 -0.56 8.59 37.91
N ARG A 26 -1.36 8.97 36.91
CA ARG A 26 -2.75 8.50 36.76
C ARG A 26 -2.83 6.97 36.66
N ARG A 27 -1.84 6.34 35.99
CA ARG A 27 -1.85 4.91 35.64
C ARG A 27 -1.84 4.01 36.87
N HIS A 28 -1.07 4.36 37.90
CA HIS A 28 -0.89 3.51 39.07
C HIS A 28 -0.99 4.24 40.42
N GLY A 29 -1.32 5.54 40.43
CA GLY A 29 -1.65 6.29 41.64
C GLY A 29 -0.48 6.54 42.60
N SER A 30 0.77 6.38 42.16
CA SER A 30 1.97 6.65 42.95
C SER A 30 2.92 7.56 42.18
N SER A 31 3.84 8.24 42.87
CA SER A 31 4.91 9.02 42.26
C SER A 31 6.15 8.14 42.02
N PRO A 32 6.97 8.42 41.00
CA PRO A 32 8.23 7.70 40.79
C PRO A 32 9.13 7.70 42.04
N PHE A 33 9.20 8.82 42.75
CA PHE A 33 9.96 8.92 44.01
C PHE A 33 9.42 7.98 45.08
N ALA A 34 8.10 7.96 45.31
CA ALA A 34 7.49 7.10 46.32
C ALA A 34 7.60 5.61 45.94
N ALA A 35 7.48 5.27 44.66
CA ALA A 35 7.66 3.90 44.20
C ALA A 35 9.12 3.41 44.37
N MET A 36 10.11 4.28 44.15
CA MET A 36 11.52 3.93 44.25
C MET A 36 12.01 3.91 45.71
N PHE A 37 11.69 4.93 46.49
CA PHE A 37 12.22 5.10 47.86
C PHE A 37 11.25 4.62 48.93
N GLY A 38 10.02 4.26 48.57
CA GLY A 38 9.00 3.80 49.52
C GLY A 38 8.44 4.91 50.42
N ARG A 39 8.89 6.15 50.27
CA ARG A 39 8.52 7.27 51.12
C ARG A 39 8.04 8.46 50.30
N GLN A 40 7.28 9.34 50.92
CA GLN A 40 6.92 10.61 50.29
C GLN A 40 8.16 11.51 50.17
N CYS A 41 8.22 12.30 49.10
CA CYS A 41 9.24 13.34 48.97
C CYS A 41 9.00 14.42 50.02
N ASN A 42 10.07 15.00 50.55
CA ASN A 42 9.97 16.17 51.41
C ASN A 42 9.34 17.32 50.65
N GLU A 43 8.52 18.10 51.35
CA GLU A 43 7.94 19.32 50.81
C GLU A 43 8.97 20.45 50.83
N PHE A 44 8.72 21.52 50.09
CA PHE A 44 9.53 22.73 50.17
C PHE A 44 9.14 23.56 51.41
N ALA A 45 9.37 22.99 52.59
CA ALA A 45 9.12 23.61 53.88
C ALA A 45 10.42 23.79 54.67
N ASP A 46 10.40 24.68 55.66
CA ASP A 46 11.49 24.83 56.62
C ASP A 46 11.42 23.71 57.66
N TYR A 47 12.52 22.95 57.77
CA TYR A 47 12.65 21.81 58.69
C TYR A 47 13.66 22.08 59.81
N SER A 48 14.12 23.31 59.97
CA SER A 48 15.14 23.69 60.97
C SER A 48 14.70 23.42 62.42
N ASP A 49 13.43 23.64 62.74
CA ASP A 49 12.86 23.44 64.09
C ASP A 49 12.34 22.01 64.34
N THR A 50 12.39 21.13 63.34
CA THR A 50 11.84 19.77 63.45
C THR A 50 12.83 18.85 64.16
N LYS A 51 12.63 18.63 65.47
CA LYS A 51 13.53 17.82 66.33
C LYS A 51 13.36 16.31 66.18
N GLU A 52 12.25 15.85 65.59
CA GLU A 52 11.95 14.43 65.41
C GLU A 52 11.83 14.08 63.92
N PHE A 53 12.90 13.57 63.34
CA PHE A 53 12.79 12.83 62.07
C PHE A 53 12.31 11.43 62.40
N PRO A 54 11.16 10.97 61.87
CA PRO A 54 10.80 9.57 61.99
C PRO A 54 11.88 8.73 61.31
N LYS A 55 12.76 8.13 62.12
CA LYS A 55 13.71 7.09 61.71
C LYS A 55 12.91 5.82 61.44
N ALA A 56 11.97 5.87 60.52
CA ALA A 56 11.26 4.69 60.06
C ALA A 56 12.32 3.76 59.46
N LYS A 57 12.68 2.70 60.18
CA LYS A 57 13.46 1.59 59.62
C LYS A 57 12.60 0.98 58.54
N TRP A 58 12.84 1.40 57.31
CA TRP A 58 12.15 0.87 56.17
C TRP A 58 12.41 -0.64 56.12
N PRO A 59 11.38 -1.49 56.18
CA PRO A 59 11.62 -2.92 56.11
C PRO A 59 12.24 -3.21 54.74
N ALA A 60 13.33 -3.98 54.70
CA ALA A 60 14.00 -4.36 53.45
C ALA A 60 13.06 -5.00 52.40
N ARG A 61 11.85 -5.40 52.83
CA ARG A 61 10.79 -6.01 52.02
C ARG A 61 9.66 -5.07 51.60
N ALA A 62 9.69 -3.77 51.89
CA ALA A 62 8.52 -2.94 51.60
C ALA A 62 8.17 -2.91 50.10
N HIS A 63 9.16 -2.90 49.21
CA HIS A 63 8.94 -3.00 47.76
C HIS A 63 8.17 -4.26 47.37
N SER A 64 8.38 -5.38 48.06
CA SER A 64 7.62 -6.61 47.82
C SER A 64 6.14 -6.49 48.19
N ILE A 65 5.78 -5.54 49.06
CA ILE A 65 4.41 -5.33 49.53
C ILE A 65 3.66 -4.39 48.58
N PHE A 66 4.23 -3.22 48.25
CA PHE A 66 3.51 -2.21 47.49
C PHE A 66 3.67 -2.31 45.97
N LEU A 67 4.80 -2.83 45.43
CA LEU A 67 4.98 -2.94 43.98
C LEU A 67 3.92 -3.82 43.30
N PRO A 68 3.52 -4.98 43.87
CA PRO A 68 2.42 -5.76 43.31
C PRO A 68 1.08 -5.00 43.29
N ALA A 69 0.82 -4.15 44.29
CA ALA A 69 -0.38 -3.32 44.31
C ALA A 69 -0.36 -2.24 43.21
N ILE A 70 0.80 -1.62 43.00
CA ILE A 70 1.02 -0.64 41.92
C ILE A 70 0.86 -1.31 40.55
N SER A 71 1.44 -2.50 40.34
CA SER A 71 1.35 -3.21 39.07
C SER A 71 -0.08 -3.66 38.76
N LYS A 72 -0.81 -4.18 39.75
CA LYS A 72 -2.23 -4.52 39.60
C LYS A 72 -3.04 -3.32 39.13
N ARG A 73 -2.89 -2.16 39.79
CA ARG A 73 -3.60 -0.94 39.40
C ARG A 73 -3.20 -0.43 38.01
N ALA A 74 -1.93 -0.58 37.65
CA ALA A 74 -1.43 -0.23 36.32
C ALA A 74 -2.12 -1.06 35.22
N LEU A 75 -2.23 -2.38 35.42
CA LEU A 75 -2.91 -3.30 34.51
C LEU A 75 -4.40 -2.97 34.38
N GLU A 76 -5.09 -2.70 35.49
CA GLU A 76 -6.50 -2.33 35.44
C GLU A 76 -6.73 -1.01 34.69
N THR A 77 -5.84 -0.03 34.86
CA THR A 77 -5.95 1.25 34.15
C THR A 77 -5.64 1.08 32.67
N GLU A 78 -4.66 0.24 32.34
CA GLU A 78 -4.35 -0.14 30.96
C GLU A 78 -5.51 -0.82 30.25
N GLN A 79 -6.19 -1.76 30.91
CA GLN A 79 -7.40 -2.40 30.38
C GLN A 79 -8.51 -1.38 30.11
N ARG A 80 -8.81 -0.50 31.07
CA ARG A 80 -9.81 0.57 30.89
C ARG A 80 -9.43 1.56 29.77
N ASP A 81 -8.13 1.84 29.61
CA ASP A 81 -7.64 2.70 28.53
C ASP A 81 -7.72 2.00 27.18
N ALA A 82 -7.45 0.69 27.11
CA ALA A 82 -7.63 -0.12 25.91
C ALA A 82 -9.10 -0.17 25.48
N GLU A 83 -10.02 -0.48 26.41
CA GLU A 83 -11.46 -0.47 26.15
C GLU A 83 -11.95 0.90 25.65
N ARG A 84 -11.49 1.98 26.29
CA ARG A 84 -11.82 3.34 25.84
C ARG A 84 -11.26 3.63 24.46
N HIS A 85 -10.04 3.17 24.18
CA HIS A 85 -9.41 3.34 22.89
C HIS A 85 -10.21 2.62 21.81
N ASP A 86 -10.57 1.35 22.04
CA ASP A 86 -11.33 0.52 21.10
C ASP A 86 -12.74 1.09 20.85
N ASN A 87 -13.41 1.61 21.89
CA ASN A 87 -14.71 2.24 21.76
C ASN A 87 -14.67 3.56 20.96
N HIS A 88 -13.61 4.35 21.11
CA HIS A 88 -13.48 5.64 20.44
C HIS A 88 -12.85 5.54 19.04
N HIS A 89 -11.97 4.56 18.85
CA HIS A 89 -11.25 4.36 17.60
C HIS A 89 -11.81 3.13 16.91
N ARG A 90 -12.60 3.36 15.86
CA ARG A 90 -12.96 2.31 14.92
C ARG A 90 -11.70 1.87 14.19
N MET A 91 -10.94 0.94 14.77
CA MET A 91 -9.97 0.17 14.02
C MET A 91 -10.73 -0.47 12.86
N SER A 92 -10.17 -0.52 11.65
CA SER A 92 -10.80 -1.26 10.55
C SER A 92 -10.88 -2.74 10.96
N VAL A 93 -12.03 -3.08 11.55
CA VAL A 93 -12.41 -4.41 12.08
C VAL A 93 -12.72 -5.31 10.89
N GLY A 94 -11.64 -5.68 10.21
CA GLY A 94 -11.57 -6.75 9.25
C GLY A 94 -10.11 -7.11 9.22
N SER A 95 -9.74 -8.13 9.98
CA SER A 95 -8.35 -8.58 10.08
C SER A 95 -7.79 -8.73 8.67
N ILE A 96 -6.84 -7.85 8.33
CA ILE A 96 -6.17 -7.92 7.04
C ILE A 96 -5.51 -9.29 6.99
N THR A 97 -5.98 -10.14 6.08
CA THR A 97 -5.45 -11.49 5.94
C THR A 97 -4.27 -11.50 4.96
N PRO A 98 -3.31 -12.42 5.16
CA PRO A 98 -2.32 -12.73 4.15
C PRO A 98 -2.97 -12.98 2.78
N GLY A 99 -2.47 -12.32 1.74
CA GLY A 99 -2.98 -12.38 0.37
C GLY A 99 -3.80 -11.17 -0.06
N MET A 100 -4.28 -10.35 0.89
CA MET A 100 -5.01 -9.11 0.55
C MET A 100 -4.09 -8.03 0.00
N ASN A 101 -4.66 -7.18 -0.86
CA ASN A 101 -4.01 -5.95 -1.29
C ASN A 101 -4.32 -4.82 -0.31
N VAL A 102 -3.29 -4.07 0.07
CA VAL A 102 -3.37 -2.98 1.03
C VAL A 102 -2.57 -1.79 0.51
N MET A 103 -3.03 -0.58 0.82
CA MET A 103 -2.25 0.64 0.64
C MET A 103 -1.57 0.99 1.95
N ALA A 104 -0.33 1.46 1.89
CA ALA A 104 0.41 1.91 3.06
C ALA A 104 0.40 3.44 3.17
N VAL A 105 0.10 3.98 4.35
CA VAL A 105 0.13 5.44 4.57
C VAL A 105 1.59 5.93 4.61
N ASN A 106 1.95 6.86 3.73
CA ASN A 106 3.26 7.51 3.74
C ASN A 106 3.32 8.59 4.83
N GLN A 107 4.09 8.30 5.88
CA GLN A 107 4.31 9.22 7.01
C GLN A 107 5.43 10.24 6.74
N THR A 108 6.30 9.97 5.77
CA THR A 108 7.48 10.77 5.41
C THR A 108 7.22 11.73 4.24
N ARG A 109 5.95 11.96 3.92
CA ARG A 109 5.51 12.84 2.84
C ARG A 109 6.06 14.25 3.02
N GLY A 110 6.91 14.68 2.09
CA GLY A 110 7.59 15.98 2.13
C GLY A 110 6.76 17.12 1.55
N SER A 111 5.87 16.81 0.59
CA SER A 111 5.16 17.84 -0.18
C SER A 111 3.66 17.66 -0.29
N LYS A 112 2.99 18.78 -0.62
CA LYS A 112 1.61 18.90 -1.15
C LYS A 112 1.20 17.79 -2.13
N ALA A 113 2.08 17.58 -3.09
CA ALA A 113 1.81 16.85 -4.33
C ALA A 113 2.08 15.35 -4.22
N GLU A 114 2.88 14.93 -3.25
CA GLU A 114 3.13 13.51 -2.99
C GLU A 114 1.85 12.79 -2.54
N PRO A 115 1.60 11.56 -3.04
CA PRO A 115 0.50 10.74 -2.58
C PRO A 115 0.56 10.47 -1.08
N ARG A 116 -0.58 10.54 -0.39
CA ARG A 116 -0.67 10.20 1.03
C ARG A 116 -0.54 8.70 1.27
N ASP A 117 -1.10 7.92 0.35
CA ASP A 117 -1.11 6.46 0.42
C ASP A 117 -0.27 5.93 -0.74
N GLU A 118 0.68 5.07 -0.42
CA GLU A 118 1.55 4.39 -1.38
C GLU A 118 0.99 3.04 -1.75
N GLY A 119 1.07 2.75 -3.04
CA GLY A 119 1.07 1.43 -3.69
C GLY A 119 0.04 0.40 -3.24
N PRO A 120 -0.63 -0.32 -4.17
CA PRO A 120 -1.22 -1.58 -3.76
C PRO A 120 -0.08 -2.56 -3.45
N PHE A 121 0.07 -2.89 -2.18
CA PHE A 121 1.00 -3.88 -1.67
C PHE A 121 0.25 -5.16 -1.31
N LYS A 122 0.89 -6.30 -1.51
CA LYS A 122 0.32 -7.58 -1.10
C LYS A 122 0.80 -7.95 0.29
N VAL A 123 -0.12 -8.31 1.18
CA VAL A 123 0.24 -8.79 2.52
C VAL A 123 0.72 -10.23 2.41
N ILE A 124 1.94 -10.51 2.87
CA ILE A 124 2.46 -11.89 2.85
C ILE A 124 2.21 -12.58 4.18
N ARG A 125 2.52 -11.90 5.28
CA ARG A 125 2.46 -12.50 6.61
C ARG A 125 2.38 -11.45 7.70
N VAL A 126 1.94 -11.91 8.87
CA VAL A 126 1.95 -11.15 10.12
C VAL A 126 3.06 -11.71 11.00
N ASN A 127 3.88 -10.82 11.57
CA ASN A 127 4.89 -11.18 12.55
C ASN A 127 4.25 -11.55 13.90
N ALA A 128 4.98 -12.22 14.79
CA ALA A 128 4.50 -12.55 16.15
C ALA A 128 4.03 -11.31 16.94
N GLY A 129 4.61 -10.13 16.67
CA GLY A 129 4.22 -8.86 17.27
C GLY A 129 3.06 -8.12 16.56
N GLY A 130 2.32 -8.77 15.65
CA GLY A 130 1.16 -8.17 14.98
C GLY A 130 1.47 -7.18 13.85
N ALA A 131 2.74 -7.04 13.45
CA ALA A 131 3.14 -6.20 12.34
C ALA A 131 3.11 -6.96 11.00
N TYR A 132 2.72 -6.28 9.93
CA TYR A 132 2.53 -6.84 8.60
C TYR A 132 3.78 -6.67 7.73
N VAL A 133 4.13 -7.74 7.02
CA VAL A 133 5.17 -7.74 5.99
C VAL A 133 4.50 -7.66 4.64
N LEU A 134 4.89 -6.65 3.86
CA LEU A 134 4.31 -6.32 2.57
C LEU A 134 5.24 -6.70 1.41
N GLN A 135 4.64 -7.05 0.28
CA GLN A 135 5.31 -7.28 -0.99
C GLN A 135 4.95 -6.16 -1.97
N GLY A 136 5.97 -5.63 -2.66
CA GLY A 136 5.79 -4.73 -3.79
C GLY A 136 5.32 -5.45 -5.04
N GLN A 137 4.97 -4.68 -6.08
CA GLN A 137 4.58 -5.21 -7.39
C GLN A 137 5.70 -6.01 -8.07
N THR A 138 6.96 -5.68 -7.80
CA THR A 138 8.14 -6.38 -8.33
C THR A 138 8.44 -7.70 -7.63
N GLY A 139 7.59 -8.13 -6.68
CA GLY A 139 7.79 -9.35 -5.89
C GLY A 139 8.81 -9.19 -4.75
N SER A 140 9.48 -8.04 -4.64
CA SER A 140 10.40 -7.75 -3.54
C SER A 140 9.64 -7.45 -2.24
N LEU A 141 10.15 -7.98 -1.12
CA LEU A 141 9.64 -7.66 0.21
C LEU A 141 10.02 -6.23 0.58
N LEU A 142 9.09 -5.50 1.19
CA LEU A 142 9.41 -4.22 1.78
C LEU A 142 10.25 -4.46 3.05
N GLY A 143 11.36 -3.72 3.19
CA GLY A 143 12.24 -3.84 4.35
C GLY A 143 11.63 -3.35 5.67
N ARG A 144 10.52 -2.58 5.58
CA ARG A 144 9.79 -2.05 6.74
C ARG A 144 8.57 -2.92 7.06
N ASN A 145 8.34 -3.15 8.34
CA ASN A 145 7.11 -3.74 8.85
C ASN A 145 6.06 -2.65 9.12
N TYR A 146 4.80 -2.93 8.83
CA TYR A 146 3.70 -1.96 8.93
C TYR A 146 2.71 -2.36 10.04
N ALA A 147 2.21 -1.38 10.80
CA ALA A 147 1.14 -1.59 11.77
C ALA A 147 -0.24 -1.56 11.10
N LEU A 148 -1.26 -2.17 11.71
CA LEU A 148 -2.63 -2.19 11.18
C LEU A 148 -3.17 -0.78 10.89
N SER A 149 -2.87 0.21 11.74
CA SER A 149 -3.28 1.60 11.58
C SER A 149 -2.66 2.32 10.37
N GLN A 150 -1.58 1.77 9.82
CA GLN A 150 -0.88 2.31 8.65
C GLN A 150 -1.36 1.69 7.35
N LEU A 151 -2.25 0.70 7.42
CA LEU A 151 -2.72 -0.04 6.26
C LEU A 151 -4.19 0.25 6.00
N LYS A 152 -4.51 0.43 4.72
CA LYS A 152 -5.88 0.52 4.24
C LYS A 152 -6.14 -0.68 3.34
N PRO A 153 -7.08 -1.57 3.68
CA PRO A 153 -7.45 -2.65 2.77
C PRO A 153 -8.04 -2.04 1.50
N VAL A 154 -7.56 -2.52 0.35
CA VAL A 154 -8.11 -2.15 -0.95
C VAL A 154 -8.68 -3.41 -1.58
N PRO A 155 -9.95 -3.38 -2.05
CA PRO A 155 -10.49 -4.52 -2.79
C PRO A 155 -9.58 -4.85 -3.97
N ALA A 156 -9.42 -6.13 -4.28
CA ALA A 156 -8.68 -6.54 -5.46
C ALA A 156 -9.26 -5.80 -6.67
N PRO A 157 -8.43 -5.24 -7.57
CA PRO A 157 -8.95 -4.58 -8.74
C PRO A 157 -9.75 -5.60 -9.55
N GLN A 158 -11.05 -5.34 -9.69
CA GLN A 158 -11.95 -6.10 -10.54
C GLN A 158 -11.61 -5.74 -12.00
N TYR A 159 -10.55 -6.33 -12.54
CA TYR A 159 -10.20 -6.19 -13.95
C TYR A 159 -11.03 -7.11 -14.86
N ASP A 160 -11.87 -7.98 -14.29
CA ASP A 160 -12.64 -8.96 -15.06
C ASP A 160 -13.84 -8.34 -15.80
N ASP A 161 -14.36 -7.18 -15.36
CA ASP A 161 -15.55 -6.55 -15.92
C ASP A 161 -15.27 -5.35 -16.86
N LEU A 162 -14.00 -4.96 -17.01
CA LEU A 162 -13.63 -3.93 -18.00
C LEU A 162 -13.37 -4.60 -19.36
N PRO A 163 -13.97 -4.09 -20.45
CA PRO A 163 -13.68 -4.62 -21.78
C PRO A 163 -12.18 -4.50 -22.04
N ARG A 164 -11.53 -5.66 -22.25
CA ARG A 164 -10.07 -5.75 -22.44
C ARG A 164 -9.67 -4.82 -23.58
N SER A 165 -8.96 -3.74 -23.27
CA SER A 165 -8.39 -2.87 -24.28
C SER A 165 -7.06 -3.46 -24.76
N LEU A 166 -6.99 -3.80 -26.05
CA LEU A 166 -5.83 -4.42 -26.69
C LEU A 166 -5.03 -3.34 -27.41
N VAL A 167 -3.70 -3.44 -27.36
CA VAL A 167 -2.82 -2.50 -28.06
C VAL A 167 -2.68 -2.90 -29.54
N VAL A 168 -2.84 -1.94 -30.45
CA VAL A 168 -2.60 -2.12 -31.88
C VAL A 168 -1.11 -2.00 -32.19
N LYS A 169 -0.55 -2.99 -32.90
CA LYS A 169 0.79 -2.90 -33.48
C LYS A 169 0.75 -2.18 -34.83
N SER A 170 -0.13 -2.62 -35.73
CA SER A 170 -0.31 -1.99 -37.05
C SER A 170 -1.61 -2.41 -37.72
N ILE A 171 -2.14 -1.56 -38.61
CA ILE A 171 -3.21 -1.95 -39.53
C ILE A 171 -2.57 -2.50 -40.80
N LEU A 172 -2.91 -3.74 -41.17
CA LEU A 172 -2.36 -4.40 -42.35
C LEU A 172 -3.19 -4.08 -43.60
N ASN A 173 -4.51 -4.11 -43.48
CA ASN A 173 -5.40 -3.92 -44.62
C ASN A 173 -6.71 -3.23 -44.24
N HIS A 174 -7.50 -2.82 -45.23
CA HIS A 174 -8.86 -2.33 -45.05
C HIS A 174 -9.80 -2.97 -46.10
N ARG A 175 -11.09 -3.12 -45.78
CA ARG A 175 -12.13 -3.61 -46.69
C ARG A 175 -13.44 -2.85 -46.49
N GLY A 176 -14.32 -2.90 -47.48
CA GLY A 176 -15.68 -2.33 -47.41
C GLY A 176 -15.80 -0.90 -47.95
N GLU A 177 -17.04 -0.45 -48.04
CA GLU A 177 -17.42 0.88 -48.52
C GLU A 177 -16.95 1.99 -47.58
N PRO A 178 -16.71 3.24 -48.05
CA PRO A 178 -16.20 4.35 -47.24
C PRO A 178 -16.88 4.56 -45.88
N ASN A 179 -18.20 4.33 -45.81
CA ASN A 179 -18.99 4.50 -44.59
C ASN A 179 -19.09 3.24 -43.71
N ALA A 180 -18.62 2.09 -44.19
CA ALA A 180 -18.66 0.80 -43.49
C ALA A 180 -17.30 0.08 -43.55
N ARG A 181 -16.20 0.84 -43.56
CA ARG A 181 -14.85 0.27 -43.65
C ARG A 181 -14.50 -0.51 -42.40
N GLN A 182 -13.88 -1.66 -42.59
CA GLN A 182 -13.23 -2.43 -41.54
C GLN A 182 -11.72 -2.44 -41.78
N TYR A 183 -10.95 -2.47 -40.71
CA TYR A 183 -9.49 -2.49 -40.74
C TYR A 183 -8.99 -3.81 -40.17
N LEU A 184 -8.09 -4.48 -40.88
CA LEU A 184 -7.41 -5.67 -40.39
C LEU A 184 -6.29 -5.22 -39.45
N VAL A 185 -6.49 -5.49 -38.17
CA VAL A 185 -5.61 -5.07 -37.09
C VAL A 185 -4.68 -6.21 -36.71
N HIS A 186 -3.38 -5.91 -36.72
CA HIS A 186 -2.37 -6.75 -36.10
C HIS A 186 -2.10 -6.26 -34.68
N TRP A 187 -2.25 -7.16 -33.71
CA TRP A 187 -2.23 -6.86 -32.29
C TRP A 187 -0.82 -6.93 -31.71
N ALA A 188 -0.48 -6.03 -30.78
CA ALA A 188 0.80 -6.07 -30.11
C ALA A 188 0.83 -7.22 -29.08
N GLY A 189 1.76 -8.17 -29.25
CA GLY A 189 1.95 -9.29 -28.32
C GLY A 189 1.13 -10.54 -28.63
N PHE A 190 0.41 -10.58 -29.76
CA PHE A 190 -0.31 -11.76 -30.24
C PHE A 190 0.27 -12.27 -31.58
N PRO A 191 0.13 -13.57 -31.90
CA PRO A 191 0.55 -14.11 -33.19
C PRO A 191 -0.34 -13.59 -34.33
N ASP A 192 0.14 -13.69 -35.57
CA ASP A 192 -0.57 -13.23 -36.78
C ASP A 192 -1.94 -13.93 -36.97
N GLU A 193 -2.13 -15.11 -36.37
CA GLU A 193 -3.40 -15.84 -36.34
C GLU A 193 -4.50 -15.10 -35.57
N ALA A 194 -4.13 -14.15 -34.70
CA ALA A 194 -5.07 -13.36 -33.92
C ALA A 194 -5.54 -12.08 -34.66
N ASP A 195 -5.07 -11.84 -35.89
CA ASP A 195 -5.44 -10.66 -36.67
C ASP A 195 -6.94 -10.65 -36.96
N SER A 196 -7.60 -9.53 -36.66
CA SER A 196 -9.06 -9.39 -36.77
C SER A 196 -9.49 -8.13 -37.50
N TRP A 197 -10.68 -8.19 -38.09
CA TRP A 197 -11.29 -7.07 -38.80
C TRP A 197 -12.15 -6.23 -37.85
N GLU A 198 -11.70 -5.03 -37.53
CA GLU A 198 -12.37 -4.15 -36.57
C GLU A 198 -12.94 -2.90 -37.27
N PRO A 199 -14.15 -2.44 -36.87
CA PRO A 199 -14.73 -1.21 -37.38
C PRO A 199 -14.07 0.03 -36.72
N PRO A 200 -14.05 1.20 -37.39
CA PRO A 200 -13.46 2.42 -36.85
C PRO A 200 -14.07 2.88 -35.52
N SER A 201 -15.32 2.53 -35.22
CA SER A 201 -15.98 2.82 -33.94
C SER A 201 -15.35 2.13 -32.74
N GLN A 202 -14.55 1.08 -32.97
CA GLN A 202 -13.92 0.30 -31.91
C GLN A 202 -12.54 0.86 -31.53
N PHE A 203 -12.00 1.79 -32.32
CA PHE A 203 -10.69 2.39 -32.06
C PHE A 203 -10.81 3.58 -31.11
N ASP A 204 -10.11 3.51 -29.98
CA ASP A 204 -10.02 4.64 -29.04
C ASP A 204 -9.11 5.75 -29.59
N ASP A 205 -8.12 5.39 -30.44
CA ASP A 205 -7.20 6.32 -31.08
C ASP A 205 -7.34 6.37 -32.61
N VAL A 206 -7.84 7.52 -33.10
CA VAL A 206 -8.02 7.81 -34.53
C VAL A 206 -6.67 7.96 -35.27
N GLU A 207 -5.57 8.26 -34.57
CA GLU A 207 -4.25 8.42 -35.17
C GLU A 207 -3.72 7.14 -35.81
N VAL A 208 -4.12 5.96 -35.32
CA VAL A 208 -3.74 4.66 -35.90
C VAL A 208 -4.24 4.56 -37.33
N ILE A 209 -5.51 4.90 -37.54
CA ILE A 209 -6.17 4.89 -38.85
C ILE A 209 -5.53 5.95 -39.75
N ARG A 210 -5.29 7.17 -39.24
CA ARG A 210 -4.63 8.23 -40.02
C ARG A 210 -3.23 7.81 -40.48
N ARG A 211 -2.44 7.20 -39.61
CA ARG A 211 -1.09 6.70 -39.91
C ARG A 211 -1.12 5.67 -41.03
N TYR A 212 -2.08 4.74 -40.97
CA TYR A 212 -2.29 3.74 -42.02
C TYR A 212 -2.54 4.37 -43.40
N TRP A 213 -3.48 5.32 -43.49
CA TRP A 213 -3.81 5.99 -44.74
C TRP A 213 -2.67 6.87 -45.26
N LYS A 214 -1.94 7.56 -44.37
CA LYS A 214 -0.77 8.37 -44.72
C LYS A 214 0.34 7.52 -45.35
N ASN A 215 0.62 6.34 -44.78
CA ASN A 215 1.64 5.44 -45.33
C ASN A 215 1.22 4.86 -46.69
N ARG A 216 -0.09 4.67 -46.92
CA ARG A 216 -0.61 4.12 -48.18
C ARG A 216 -0.72 5.15 -49.31
N SER A 217 -0.98 6.42 -49.00
CA SER A 217 -0.91 7.49 -50.01
C SER A 217 0.53 7.74 -50.45
N ALA A 218 1.48 7.68 -49.51
CA ALA A 218 2.91 7.79 -49.80
C ALA A 218 3.40 6.65 -50.72
N SER A 219 2.97 5.41 -50.50
CA SER A 219 3.33 4.29 -51.38
C SER A 219 2.62 4.33 -52.74
N ARG A 220 1.41 4.90 -52.84
CA ARG A 220 0.76 5.18 -54.15
C ARG A 220 1.47 6.27 -54.95
N SER A 221 2.04 7.29 -54.30
CA SER A 221 2.79 8.35 -55.00
C SER A 221 4.15 7.91 -55.54
N VAL A 222 4.71 6.81 -55.05
CA VAL A 222 6.00 6.27 -55.54
C VAL A 222 5.85 5.50 -56.87
N GLY A 223 4.62 5.15 -57.28
CA GLY A 223 4.34 4.49 -58.56
C GLY A 223 4.19 5.42 -59.77
N ILE A 224 4.23 6.75 -59.58
CA ILE A 224 4.13 7.74 -60.66
C ILE A 224 5.16 8.84 -60.40
N THR A 225 6.41 8.64 -60.78
CA THR A 225 7.34 9.76 -61.07
C THR A 225 8.41 9.31 -62.06
N VAL A 226 8.14 9.56 -63.34
CA VAL A 226 9.23 9.97 -64.24
C VAL A 226 9.72 11.31 -63.72
N ALA A 227 11.04 11.39 -63.57
CA ALA A 227 11.80 12.51 -63.05
C ALA A 227 11.32 13.87 -63.56
N HIS A 228 11.23 14.85 -62.66
CA HIS A 228 11.75 16.20 -62.88
C HIS A 228 12.25 16.74 -61.53
N SER A 229 13.56 16.90 -61.45
CA SER A 229 14.30 17.49 -60.34
C SER A 229 13.98 18.96 -60.15
N ARG A 230 13.92 19.43 -58.90
CA ARG A 230 14.66 20.63 -58.51
C ARG A 230 14.91 20.68 -56.99
N THR A 231 16.18 20.92 -56.72
CA THR A 231 16.89 21.20 -55.46
C THR A 231 16.22 22.24 -54.59
N THR A 232 16.23 22.07 -53.26
CA THR A 232 16.99 22.92 -52.31
C THR A 232 16.77 22.48 -50.85
N THR A 233 17.90 22.26 -50.17
CA THR A 233 18.23 22.59 -48.76
C THR A 233 17.08 22.77 -47.75
N ARG A 234 17.14 22.03 -46.63
CA ARG A 234 17.83 22.44 -45.39
C ARG A 234 17.50 21.47 -44.26
N SER A 235 18.48 21.36 -43.37
CA SER A 235 18.57 20.45 -42.25
C SER A 235 17.58 20.74 -41.11
N ASP A 236 17.26 19.63 -40.43
CA ASP A 236 17.22 19.47 -38.98
C ASP A 236 15.89 19.23 -38.25
N TYR A 237 16.08 18.33 -37.28
CA TYR A 237 15.34 18.04 -36.06
C TYR A 237 14.26 16.95 -36.07
N ARG A 238 14.73 15.81 -35.53
CA ARG A 238 14.05 14.74 -34.79
C ARG A 238 12.68 15.12 -34.21
N ASN A 239 11.73 14.20 -34.28
CA ASN A 239 11.21 13.61 -33.03
C ASN A 239 10.58 12.23 -33.22
N ARG A 240 10.94 11.37 -32.27
CA ARG A 240 10.51 10.00 -32.07
C ARG A 240 9.55 10.03 -30.88
N THR A 241 8.28 9.74 -31.10
CA THR A 241 7.37 9.34 -30.01
C THR A 241 6.42 8.27 -30.54
N THR A 242 6.71 7.02 -30.20
CA THR A 242 5.80 5.87 -30.33
C THR A 242 4.67 6.04 -29.32
N GLY A 243 3.53 6.57 -29.79
CA GLY A 243 2.26 6.44 -29.08
C GLY A 243 1.79 5.00 -29.14
N THR A 244 1.60 4.39 -27.97
CA THR A 244 1.01 3.06 -27.80
C THR A 244 -0.50 3.23 -27.82
N THR A 245 -1.17 2.63 -28.80
CA THR A 245 -2.58 2.90 -29.10
C THR A 245 -3.45 1.71 -28.71
N LEU A 246 -4.45 1.95 -27.87
CA LEU A 246 -5.38 0.94 -27.33
C LEU A 246 -6.68 0.91 -28.15
N ILE A 247 -7.35 -0.25 -28.18
CA ILE A 247 -8.69 -0.49 -28.74
C ILE A 247 -9.47 -1.28 -27.71
N THR A 248 -10.70 -0.86 -27.42
CA THR A 248 -11.63 -1.58 -26.53
C THR A 248 -12.45 -2.62 -27.30
N ARG A 249 -12.43 -3.91 -26.91
CA ARG A 249 -13.24 -4.98 -27.56
C ARG A 249 -14.42 -5.43 -26.70
N GLN A 250 -15.59 -5.61 -27.33
CA GLN A 250 -16.75 -6.30 -26.74
C GLN A 250 -16.79 -7.74 -27.31
N ILE A 251 -16.70 -8.77 -26.45
CA ILE A 251 -16.68 -10.18 -26.88
C ILE A 251 -18.12 -10.70 -26.92
N ALA A 252 -18.61 -11.10 -28.09
CA ALA A 252 -19.80 -11.92 -28.25
C ALA A 252 -19.39 -13.42 -28.18
N GLN A 253 -20.12 -14.20 -27.38
CA GLN A 253 -19.95 -15.65 -27.21
C GLN A 253 -20.25 -16.46 -28.48
N ALA A 254 -19.37 -17.43 -28.78
CA ALA A 254 -19.55 -18.74 -29.43
C ALA A 254 -18.18 -19.13 -30.06
N ALA A 255 -17.55 -20.30 -29.92
CA ALA A 255 -17.92 -21.64 -29.48
C ALA A 255 -16.63 -22.33 -28.96
N GLU A 256 -16.67 -23.00 -27.80
CA GLU A 256 -16.62 -24.46 -27.60
C GLU A 256 -15.32 -25.22 -27.96
N HIS A 257 -14.79 -25.88 -26.91
CA HIS A 257 -13.93 -27.07 -26.86
C HIS A 257 -12.52 -27.05 -27.47
N LEU A 258 -11.51 -27.05 -26.58
CA LEU A 258 -10.64 -28.24 -26.41
C LEU A 258 -9.86 -28.21 -25.08
N ALA A 259 -10.38 -28.92 -24.08
CA ALA A 259 -9.58 -29.69 -23.12
C ALA A 259 -10.49 -30.72 -22.44
N PRO A 260 -10.14 -32.01 -22.52
CA PRO A 260 -10.32 -32.86 -21.35
C PRO A 260 -9.09 -33.73 -21.11
N ASN A 261 -8.30 -33.40 -20.09
CA ASN A 261 -7.40 -34.36 -19.46
C ASN A 261 -8.01 -34.76 -18.11
N ALA A 262 -8.91 -35.73 -18.17
CA ALA A 262 -9.33 -36.55 -17.03
C ALA A 262 -9.43 -38.00 -17.53
N SER A 263 -8.30 -38.71 -17.49
CA SER A 263 -8.29 -40.16 -17.71
C SER A 263 -8.61 -40.83 -16.37
N VAL A 264 -9.87 -41.21 -16.23
CA VAL A 264 -10.35 -42.21 -15.25
C VAL A 264 -10.03 -43.59 -15.83
N THR A 265 -9.22 -44.38 -15.13
CA THR A 265 -9.01 -45.80 -15.41
C THR A 265 -9.92 -46.61 -14.48
N LEU A 266 -10.76 -47.47 -15.04
CA LEU A 266 -11.65 -48.39 -14.31
C LEU A 266 -11.05 -49.80 -14.24
N LEU A 267 -11.19 -50.39 -13.06
CA LEU A 267 -11.41 -51.82 -12.71
C LEU A 267 -10.23 -52.82 -12.72
N SER A 268 -9.98 -53.37 -11.51
CA SER A 268 -9.94 -54.82 -11.31
C SER A 268 -10.42 -55.16 -9.89
N LEU A 269 -11.35 -56.12 -9.80
CA LEU A 269 -11.86 -56.72 -8.56
C LEU A 269 -10.77 -57.52 -7.83
N GLY A 270 -10.92 -57.64 -6.50
CA GLY A 270 -10.20 -58.60 -5.68
C GLY A 270 -10.67 -58.56 -4.22
N ASP A 271 -11.21 -59.67 -3.77
CA ASP A 271 -11.97 -59.90 -2.53
C ASP A 271 -11.20 -59.71 -1.20
N ASN A 272 -12.00 -59.72 -0.13
CA ASN A 272 -11.83 -60.48 1.14
C ASN A 272 -11.59 -59.73 2.47
N VAL A 273 -12.60 -59.92 3.33
CA VAL A 273 -12.55 -60.45 4.72
C VAL A 273 -12.34 -59.46 5.88
N ALA A 274 -13.41 -59.41 6.67
CA ALA A 274 -13.55 -59.21 8.11
C ALA A 274 -12.27 -59.19 8.97
N GLN A 275 -12.15 -58.19 9.84
CA GLN A 275 -12.57 -58.24 11.26
C GLN A 275 -12.52 -56.85 11.87
#